data_AF-A0A920EBF2-F1
#
_entry.id   AF-A0A920EBF2-F1
#
_cell.length_a   1.000
_cell.length_b   1.000
_cell.length_c   1.000
_cell.angle_alpha   90.00
_cell.angle_beta   90.00
_cell.angle_gamma   90.00
#
_symmetry.space_group_name_H-M   'P 1'
#
loop_
_entity.id
_entity.type
_entity.pdbx_description
1 polymer ?
#
loop_
_entity_poly.entity_id
_entity_poly.type
_entity_poly.pdbx_seq_one_letter_code
_entity_poly.pdbx_strand_id
1 'polypeptide(L)' 'MDDWATTGNTIRVAKKFIDENGATYIGSSVIVNKSDTQMLEALNVAWLVNFDDLV' A
#
# COMPACT_ATOMS: atom_id res chain seq x y z
N MET A 1 2.57 6.58 -3.18
CA MET A 1 3.86 5.90 -3.02
C MET A 1 4.27 6.11 -1.57
N ASP A 2 4.73 5.07 -0.90
CA ASP A 2 5.14 5.09 0.50
C ASP A 2 6.44 4.29 0.68
N ASP A 3 7.12 4.42 1.81
CA ASP A 3 8.34 3.66 2.05
C ASP A 3 8.04 2.21 2.46
N TRP A 4 7.10 2.01 3.39
CA TRP A 4 6.78 0.71 3.99
C TRP A 4 5.28 0.41 3.98
N ALA A 5 4.91 -0.83 3.62
CA ALA A 5 3.59 -1.39 3.90
C ALA A 5 3.64 -2.28 5.15
N THR A 6 2.90 -1.91 6.19
CA THR A 6 2.72 -2.72 7.41
C THR A 6 1.26 -3.14 7.59
N THR A 7 0.41 -2.30 8.18
CA THR A 7 -1.03 -2.56 8.35
C THR A 7 -1.89 -1.98 7.24
N GLY A 8 -1.31 -1.11 6.41
CA GLY A 8 -1.98 -0.41 5.32
C GLY A 8 -2.81 0.80 5.70
N ASN A 9 -2.79 1.23 6.97
CA ASN A 9 -3.64 2.34 7.42
C ASN A 9 -3.31 3.67 6.72
N THR A 10 -2.04 4.00 6.53
CA THR A 10 -1.63 5.21 5.80
C THR A 10 -2.15 5.20 4.38
N ILE A 11 -2.02 4.07 3.67
CA ILE A 11 -2.53 3.89 2.31
C ILE A 11 -4.06 4.00 2.27
N ARG A 12 -4.79 3.45 3.26
CA ARG A 12 -6.26 3.58 3.35
C ARG A 12 -6.69 5.04 3.54
N VAL A 13 -5.99 5.80 4.37
CA VAL A 13 -6.26 7.23 4.56
C VAL A 13 -5.99 8.00 3.27
N ALA A 14 -4.87 7.75 2.60
CA ALA A 14 -4.56 8.37 1.32
C ALA A 14 -5.60 8.01 0.24
N LYS A 15 -6.00 6.74 0.15
CA LYS A 15 -7.08 6.29 -0.74
C LYS A 15 -8.38 7.03 -0.44
N LYS A 16 -8.80 7.08 0.82
CA LYS A 16 -10.02 7.79 1.24
C LYS A 16 -9.95 9.26 0.83
N PHE A 17 -8.82 9.92 1.05
CA PHE A 17 -8.62 11.31 0.64
C PHE A 17 -8.72 11.49 -0.88
N ILE A 18 -8.12 10.60 -1.68
CA ILE A 18 -8.23 10.61 -3.14
C ILE A 18 -9.70 10.46 -3.58
N ASP A 19 -10.40 9.47 -3.01
CA ASP A 19 -11.80 9.19 -3.32
C ASP A 19 -12.70 10.39 -2.94
N GLU A 20 -12.46 11.03 -1.79
CA GLU A 20 -13.19 12.23 -1.31
C GLU A 20 -12.99 13.46 -2.20
N ASN A 21 -11.86 13.55 -2.92
CA ASN A 21 -11.59 14.63 -3.86
C ASN A 21 -12.13 14.33 -5.28
N GLY A 22 -12.88 13.23 -5.46
CA GLY A 22 -13.42 12.84 -6.76
C GLY A 22 -12.37 12.32 -7.75
N ALA A 23 -11.16 12.04 -7.27
CA ALA A 23 -10.12 11.39 -8.05
C ALA A 23 -10.26 9.87 -7.99
N THR A 24 -9.67 9.16 -8.95
CA THR A 24 -9.68 7.70 -8.99
C THR A 24 -8.42 7.13 -8.37
N TYR A 25 -8.58 6.35 -7.29
CA TYR A 25 -7.49 5.52 -6.77
C TYR A 25 -7.24 4.31 -7.66
N ILE A 26 -6.04 4.22 -8.24
CA ILE A 26 -5.63 3.08 -9.10
C ILE A 26 -4.87 2.01 -8.31
N GLY A 27 -4.16 2.40 -7.25
CA GLY A 27 -3.35 1.48 -6.45
C GLY A 27 -2.29 2.22 -5.65
N SER A 28 -1.34 1.48 -5.08
CA SER A 28 -0.23 2.04 -4.33
C SER A 28 1.07 1.32 -4.63
N SER A 29 2.17 1.98 -4.35
CA SER A 29 3.50 1.39 -4.47
C SER A 29 4.29 1.67 -3.20
N VAL A 30 5.00 0.63 -2.72
CA VAL A 30 5.90 0.73 -1.57
C VAL A 30 7.28 0.17 -1.89
N ILE A 31 8.29 0.56 -1.12
CA ILE A 31 9.62 -0.05 -1.25
C ILE A 31 9.63 -1.38 -0.52
N VAL A 32 9.28 -1.40 0.77
CA VAL A 32 9.33 -2.60 1.62
C VAL A 32 7.92 -3.09 1.94
N ASN A 33 7.65 -4.36 1.65
CA ASN A 33 6.42 -5.05 2.03
C ASN A 33 6.62 -5.87 3.31
N LYS A 34 5.83 -5.57 4.35
CA LYS A 34 5.65 -6.39 5.56
C LYS A 34 4.17 -6.73 5.81
N SER A 35 3.32 -6.49 4.82
CA SER A 35 1.87 -6.75 4.86
C SER A 35 1.53 -8.14 4.35
N ASP A 36 0.35 -8.61 4.69
CA ASP A 36 -0.22 -9.85 4.15
C ASP A 36 -0.78 -9.66 2.73
N THR A 37 -0.94 -10.77 1.99
CA THR A 37 -1.46 -10.76 0.62
C THR A 37 -2.86 -10.16 0.52
N GLN A 38 -3.72 -10.37 1.53
CA GLN A 38 -5.08 -9.85 1.54
C GLN A 38 -5.09 -8.31 1.51
N MET A 39 -4.21 -7.68 2.27
CA MET A 39 -4.03 -6.23 2.28
C MET A 39 -3.49 -5.74 0.93
N LEU A 40 -2.48 -6.42 0.38
CA LEU A 40 -1.85 -6.03 -0.89
C LEU A 40 -2.86 -6.06 -2.04
N GLU A 41 -3.70 -7.09 -2.11
CA GLU A 41 -4.76 -7.22 -3.10
C GLU A 41 -5.84 -6.15 -2.91
N ALA A 42 -6.30 -5.94 -1.66
CA ALA A 42 -7.36 -4.98 -1.36
C ALA A 42 -6.98 -3.53 -1.70
N LEU A 43 -5.68 -3.20 -1.64
CA LEU A 43 -5.14 -1.88 -1.92
C LEU A 43 -4.34 -1.81 -3.22
N ASN A 44 -4.35 -2.88 -4.03
CA ASN A 44 -3.56 -2.98 -5.26
C ASN A 44 -2.13 -2.44 -5.09
N VAL A 45 -1.41 -3.01 -4.12
CA VAL A 45 -0.08 -2.54 -3.71
C VAL A 45 1.00 -3.29 -4.48
N ALA A 46 1.74 -2.56 -5.32
CA ALA A 46 3.02 -3.01 -5.85
C ALA A 46 4.14 -2.77 -4.82
N TRP A 47 5.11 -3.67 -4.73
CA TRP A 47 6.22 -3.55 -3.79
C TRP A 47 7.54 -4.02 -4.42
N LEU A 48 8.67 -3.52 -3.90
CA LEU A 48 10.00 -3.83 -4.43
C LEU A 48 10.67 -5.00 -3.72
N VAL A 49 10.65 -5.02 -2.39
CA VAL A 49 11.28 -6.08 -1.58
C VAL A 49 10.36 -6.56 -0.46
N ASN A 50 10.35 -7.86 -0.19
CA ASN A 50 9.68 -8.40 0.98
C ASN A 50 10.59 -8.20 2.19
N PHE A 51 10.03 -7.77 3.32
CA PHE A 51 10.77 -7.62 4.57
C PHE A 51 11.52 -8.90 4.92
N ASP A 52 10.90 -10.06 4.72
CA ASP A 52 11.50 -11.36 5.04
C ASP A 52 12.72 -11.70 4.15
N ASP A 53 12.90 -11.03 3.01
CA ASP A 53 14.08 -11.20 2.14
C ASP A 53 15.27 -10.33 2.60
N LEU A 54 15.06 -9.40 3.55
CA LEU A 54 16.07 -8.49 4.06
C LEU A 54 16.72 -8.96 5.37
N VAL A 55 16.17 -10.01 6.01
CA VAL A 55 16.53 -10.45 7.38
C VAL A 55 17.17 -11.83 7.41
#